data_AF-A0A7H0YHH5-F1
#
_entry.id   AF-A0A7H0YHH5-F1
#
_cell.length_a   1.000
_cell.length_b   1.000
_cell.length_c   1.000
_cell.angle_alpha   90.00
_cell.angle_beta   90.00
_cell.angle_gamma   90.00
#
_symmetry.space_group_name_H-M   'P 1'
#
loop_
_entity.id
_entity.type
_entity.pdbx_description
1 polymer ?
#
loop_
_entity_poly.entity_id
_entity_poly.type
_entity_poly.pdbx_seq_one_letter_code
_entity_poly.pdbx_strand_id
1 'polypeptide(L)' 'MFESLQGLFNTLFGDITKTFITLFSIGILVCGLLAAFGGEENQPRFKKGLISCVIGLVAFLLAKQVVEYFQNNLGG' A
#
# COMPACT_ATOMS: atom_id res chain seq x y z
N MET A 1 2.51 -14.99 25.82
CA MET A 1 3.14 -13.70 25.45
C MET A 1 3.22 -13.49 23.94
N PHE A 2 3.56 -14.53 23.15
CA PHE A 2 3.58 -14.45 21.69
C PHE A 2 2.20 -14.17 21.07
N GLU A 3 1.11 -14.77 21.60
CA GLU A 3 -0.27 -14.47 21.17
C GLU A 3 -0.68 -13.00 21.36
N SER A 4 -0.32 -12.39 22.50
CA SER A 4 -0.63 -10.98 22.77
C SER A 4 0.16 -10.05 21.85
N LEU A 5 1.42 -10.40 21.53
CA LEU A 5 2.22 -9.73 20.52
C LEU A 5 1.61 -9.90 19.12
N GLN A 6 1.15 -11.10 18.78
CA GLN A 6 0.52 -11.40 17.49
C GLN A 6 -0.81 -10.65 17.32
N GLY A 7 -1.60 -10.51 18.39
CA GLY A 7 -2.79 -9.67 18.42
C GLY A 7 -2.47 -8.19 18.21
N LEU A 8 -1.45 -7.67 18.91
CA LEU A 8 -0.98 -6.29 18.72
C LEU A 8 -0.46 -6.06 17.30
N PHE A 9 0.33 -6.98 16.74
CA PHE A 9 0.79 -6.91 15.35
C PHE A 9 -0.37 -6.96 14.36
N ASN A 10 -1.38 -7.81 14.56
CA ASN A 10 -2.55 -7.84 13.67
C ASN A 10 -3.36 -6.55 13.72
N THR A 11 -3.55 -5.96 14.90
CA THR A 11 -4.22 -4.66 15.02
C THR A 11 -3.39 -3.53 14.41
N LEU A 12 -2.10 -3.46 14.72
CA LEU A 12 -1.17 -2.46 14.16
C LEU A 12 -1.05 -2.59 12.64
N PHE A 13 -0.82 -3.79 12.12
CA PHE A 13 -0.76 -4.02 10.68
C PHE A 13 -2.12 -3.76 10.03
N GLY A 14 -3.24 -4.11 10.66
CA GLY A 14 -4.58 -3.79 10.15
C GLY A 14 -4.82 -2.28 10.02
N ASP A 15 -4.52 -1.52 11.06
CA ASP A 15 -4.70 -0.06 11.08
C ASP A 15 -3.71 0.66 10.14
N ILE A 16 -2.45 0.23 10.13
CA ILE A 16 -1.43 0.74 9.20
C ILE A 16 -1.83 0.43 7.77
N THR A 17 -2.28 -0.79 7.47
CA THR A 17 -2.74 -1.19 6.12
C THR A 17 -3.89 -0.30 5.66
N LYS A 18 -4.90 -0.10 6.52
CA LYS A 18 -6.06 0.72 6.19
C LYS A 18 -5.67 2.18 5.96
N THR A 19 -4.77 2.70 6.79
CA THR A 19 -4.22 4.05 6.65
C THR A 19 -3.40 4.18 5.37
N PHE A 20 -2.53 3.21 5.06
CA PHE A 20 -1.71 3.18 3.85
C PHE A 20 -2.57 3.11 2.58
N ILE A 21 -3.55 2.20 2.52
CA ILE A 21 -4.47 2.10 1.38
C ILE A 21 -5.20 3.43 1.16
N THR A 22 -5.62 4.10 2.24
CA THR A 22 -6.27 5.42 2.16
C THR A 22 -5.31 6.50 1.65
N LEU A 23 -4.06 6.50 2.10
CA LEU A 23 -3.03 7.44 1.66
C LEU A 23 -2.67 7.23 0.17
N PHE A 24 -2.51 5.97 -0.24
CA PHE A 24 -2.24 5.61 -1.62
C PHE A 24 -3.43 5.89 -2.53
N SER A 25 -4.67 5.66 -2.10
CA SER A 25 -5.86 5.97 -2.91
C SER A 25 -6.01 7.48 -3.14
N ILE A 26 -5.79 8.31 -2.11
CA ILE A 26 -5.75 9.76 -2.24
C ILE A 26 -4.60 10.19 -3.15
N GLY A 27 -3.40 9.62 -2.98
CA GLY A 27 -2.24 9.92 -3.80
C GLY A 27 -2.44 9.58 -5.29
N ILE A 28 -3.08 8.44 -5.58
CA ILE A 28 -3.45 8.01 -6.94
C ILE A 28 -4.50 8.95 -7.52
N LEU A 29 -5.52 9.34 -6.75
CA LEU A 29 -6.55 10.30 -7.19
C LEU A 29 -5.94 11.65 -7.53
N VAL A 30 -5.09 12.20 -6.65
CA VAL A 30 -4.44 13.50 -6.85
C VAL A 30 -3.46 13.44 -8.02
N CYS A 31 -2.61 12.41 -8.12
CA CYS A 31 -1.70 12.25 -9.25
C CYS A 31 -2.44 11.99 -10.57
N GLY A 32 -3.56 11.27 -10.54
CA GLY A 32 -4.41 11.02 -11.70
C GLY A 32 -5.10 12.29 -12.20
N LEU A 33 -5.68 13.07 -11.29
CA LEU A 33 -6.28 14.38 -11.60
C LEU A 33 -5.23 15.36 -12.13
N LEU A 34 -4.06 15.44 -11.51
CA LEU A 34 -2.97 16.32 -11.96
C LEU A 34 -2.28 15.82 -13.23
N ALA A 35 -2.31 14.52 -13.53
CA ALA A 35 -1.88 14.01 -14.82
C ALA A 35 -2.91 14.32 -15.92
N ALA A 36 -4.21 14.30 -15.61
CA ALA A 36 -5.28 14.58 -16.58
C ALA A 36 -5.49 16.09 -16.85
N PHE A 37 -5.33 16.94 -15.83
CA PHE A 37 -5.59 18.38 -15.90
C PHE A 37 -4.35 19.26 -15.67
N GLY A 38 -3.18 18.68 -15.34
CA GLY A 38 -1.95 19.45 -15.13
C GLY A 38 -1.31 19.83 -16.46
N GLY A 39 -0.75 21.05 -16.52
CA GLY A 39 -0.04 21.57 -17.68
C GLY A 39 1.07 20.63 -18.15
N GLU A 40 1.31 20.61 -19.46
CA GLU A 40 2.16 19.63 -20.18
C GLU A 40 3.57 19.46 -19.58
N GLU A 41 4.09 20.49 -18.91
CA GLU A 41 5.39 20.48 -18.22
C GLU A 41 5.44 19.53 -17.00
N ASN A 42 4.33 19.38 -16.28
CA ASN A 42 4.28 18.62 -15.03
C ASN A 42 3.66 17.21 -15.19
N GLN A 43 2.95 16.95 -16.28
CA GLN A 43 2.39 15.61 -16.60
C GLN A 43 3.38 14.44 -16.43
N PRO A 44 4.63 14.49 -16.94
CA PRO A 44 5.54 13.36 -16.81
C PRO A 44 5.99 13.09 -15.37
N ARG A 45 6.02 14.12 -14.51
CA ARG A 45 6.29 13.95 -13.07
C ARG A 45 5.11 13.28 -12.37
N PHE A 46 3.87 13.71 -12.66
CA PHE A 46 2.67 13.09 -12.08
C PHE A 46 2.48 11.66 -12.54
N LYS A 47 2.79 11.34 -13.81
CA LYS A 47 2.76 9.97 -14.31
C LYS A 47 3.77 9.06 -13.59
N LYS A 48 4.99 9.55 -13.33
CA LYS A 48 5.99 8.82 -12.52
C LYS A 48 5.52 8.64 -11.06
N GLY A 49 4.91 9.66 -10.47
CA GLY A 49 4.31 9.60 -9.13
C GLY A 49 3.16 8.59 -9.03
N LEU A 50 2.31 8.53 -10.05
CA LEU A 50 1.24 7.54 -10.16
C LEU A 50 1.81 6.12 -10.25
N ILE A 51 2.86 5.92 -11.07
CA ILE A 51 3.55 4.62 -11.18
C ILE A 51 4.15 4.20 -9.84
N SER A 52 4.84 5.11 -9.12
CA SER A 52 5.36 4.77 -7.78
C SER A 52 4.26 4.46 -6.78
N CYS A 53 3.10 5.13 -6.87
CA CYS A 53 1.95 4.81 -6.03
C CYS A 53 1.41 3.39 -6.34
N VAL A 54 1.27 3.04 -7.62
CA VAL A 54 0.82 1.71 -8.03
C VAL A 54 1.80 0.62 -7.59
N ILE A 55 3.11 0.83 -7.78
CA ILE A 55 4.14 -0.12 -7.35
C ILE A 55 4.10 -0.35 -5.84
N GLY A 56 3.96 0.73 -5.05
CA GLY A 56 3.83 0.61 -3.59
C GLY A 56 2.59 -0.18 -3.17
N LEU A 57 1.46 0.02 -3.85
CA LEU A 57 0.22 -0.71 -3.59
C LEU A 57 0.37 -2.22 -3.93
N VAL A 58 1.01 -2.54 -5.06
CA VAL A 58 1.28 -3.93 -5.45
C VAL A 58 2.23 -4.62 -4.46
N ALA A 59 3.31 -3.95 -4.04
CA ALA A 59 4.23 -4.48 -3.02
C ALA A 59 3.50 -4.75 -1.69
N PHE A 60 2.57 -3.86 -1.31
CA PHE A 60 1.78 -4.00 -0.10
C PHE A 60 0.82 -5.20 -0.17
N LEU A 61 0.18 -5.42 -1.32
CA LEU A 61 -0.68 -6.60 -1.55
C LEU A 61 0.13 -7.90 -1.50
N LEU A 62 1.33 -7.91 -2.08
CA LEU A 62 2.24 -9.06 -2.04
C LEU A 62 2.71 -9.37 -0.61
N ALA A 63 2.97 -8.35 0.22
CA ALA A 63 3.35 -8.56 1.62
C ALA A 63 2.31 -9.40 2.38
N LYS A 64 1.01 -9.17 2.14
CA LYS A 64 -0.05 -9.98 2.74
C LYS A 64 0.05 -11.44 2.32
N GLN A 65 0.20 -11.73 1.02
CA GLN A 65 0.34 -13.10 0.51
C GLN A 65 1.58 -13.80 1.07
N VAL A 66 2.69 -13.08 1.21
CA VAL A 66 3.92 -13.60 1.81
C VAL A 66 3.67 -13.99 3.28
N VAL A 67 3.06 -13.11 4.08
CA VAL A 67 2.72 -13.41 5.48
C VAL A 67 1.78 -14.61 5.58
N GLU A 68 0.75 -14.68 4.74
CA GLU A 68 -0.22 -15.78 4.70
C GLU A 68 0.45 -17.11 4.31
N TYR A 69 1.39 -17.07 3.36
CA TYR A 69 2.20 -18.22 2.98
C TYR A 69 3.08 -18.72 4.13
N PHE A 70 3.74 -17.81 4.85
CA PHE A 70 4.54 -18.17 6.03
C PHE A 70 3.66 -18.72 7.16
N GLN A 71 2.49 -18.13 7.42
CA GLN A 71 1.56 -18.63 8.44
C GLN A 71 1.05 -20.03 8.12
N ASN A 72 0.68 -20.31 6.87
CA ASN A 72 0.15 -21.63 6.47
C ASN A 72 1.21 -22.74 6.40
N ASN A 73 2.49 -22.40 6.17
CA ASN A 73 3.55 -23.41 6.04
C ASN A 73 4.44 -23.56 7.28
N LEU A 74 4.51 -22.56 8.16
CA LEU A 74 5.32 -22.60 9.40
C LEU A 74 4.49 -22.53 10.69
N GLY A 75 3.19 -22.21 10.62
CA GLY A 75 2.25 -22.29 11.74
C GLY A 75 1.50 -23.61 11.74
N GLY A 76 2.22 -24.71 12.06
CA GLY A 76 1.59 -25.96 12.49
C GLY A 76 1.09 -25.86 13.92
#